data_AF-A0A512TSF8-F1
#
_entry.id   AF-A0A512TSF8-F1
#
_cell.length_a   1.000
_cell.length_b   1.000
_cell.length_c   1.000
_cell.angle_alpha   90.00
_cell.angle_beta   90.00
_cell.angle_gamma   90.00
#
_symmetry.space_group_name_H-M   'P 1'
#
loop_
_entity.id
_entity.type
_entity.pdbx_description
1 polymer ?
#
loop_
_entity_poly.entity_id
_entity_poly.type
_entity_poly.pdbx_seq_one_letter_code
_entity_poly.pdbx_strand_id
1 'polypeptide(L)'
;MIKSKTMASLLVALTLVVALPTMASAHCDTMDGPTVADGKKAIESNNINYVLKWVTPENEKEISEIFDLSMKVKDLSPEAKKLSENYFFENLVRIHRAGEGVSFTGVKPSGTAIDEKVLAADKSIAVGNLSPLENLVEEDKMPELKERFEKVMALKDYNVNDVEAGRKYIEAYVSFFKFAEGEEESHNAEAGHGVEDSHGTEAASLEKSHDESENLSVIPWSLAGVFALTTLILGIAYHKKASK
;
A
#
# COMPACT_ATOMS: atom_id res chain seq x y z
N MET A 1 -32.46 12.07 -29.73
CA MET A 1 -31.92 10.71 -29.99
C MET A 1 -30.42 10.81 -30.20
N ILE A 2 -29.64 10.69 -29.12
CA ILE A 2 -28.18 10.59 -29.21
C ILE A 2 -27.87 9.19 -29.77
N LYS A 3 -27.17 9.13 -30.91
CA LYS A 3 -26.93 7.88 -31.66
C LYS A 3 -26.16 6.87 -30.80
N SER A 4 -26.59 5.60 -30.74
CA SER A 4 -26.02 4.58 -29.82
C SER A 4 -24.50 4.35 -29.96
N LYS A 5 -23.89 4.76 -31.08
CA LYS A 5 -22.43 4.72 -31.28
C LYS A 5 -21.66 5.72 -30.39
N THR A 6 -22.24 6.87 -30.05
CA THR A 6 -21.59 7.85 -29.16
C THR A 6 -21.67 7.44 -27.69
N MET A 7 -22.71 6.69 -27.31
CA MET A 7 -22.88 6.16 -25.94
C MET A 7 -21.89 5.04 -25.62
N ALA A 8 -21.60 4.17 -26.60
CA ALA A 8 -20.59 3.12 -26.46
C ALA A 8 -19.15 3.68 -26.36
N SER A 9 -18.84 4.77 -27.08
CA SER A 9 -17.53 5.44 -26.96
C SER A 9 -17.36 6.18 -25.63
N LEU A 10 -18.44 6.73 -25.07
CA LEU A 10 -18.39 7.37 -23.73
C LEU A 10 -18.13 6.35 -22.61
N LEU A 11 -18.71 5.15 -22.70
CA LEU A 11 -18.50 4.09 -21.72
C LEU A 11 -17.06 3.54 -21.74
N VAL A 12 -16.46 3.39 -22.93
CA VAL A 12 -15.04 2.97 -23.06
C VAL A 12 -14.09 4.06 -22.56
N ALA A 13 -14.39 5.34 -22.84
CA ALA A 13 -13.62 6.46 -22.32
C ALA A 13 -13.73 6.61 -20.79
N LEU A 14 -14.91 6.33 -20.21
CA LEU A 14 -15.13 6.41 -18.76
C LEU A 14 -14.45 5.24 -18.01
N THR A 15 -14.36 4.05 -18.61
CA THR A 15 -13.61 2.93 -18.03
C THR A 15 -12.10 3.14 -18.03
N LEU A 16 -11.55 3.97 -18.92
CA LEU A 16 -10.11 4.26 -18.96
C LEU A 16 -9.65 5.26 -17.88
N VAL A 17 -10.58 5.95 -17.20
CA VAL A 17 -10.26 6.97 -16.17
C VAL A 17 -10.05 6.34 -14.78
N VAL A 18 -10.29 5.04 -14.61
CA VAL A 18 -10.35 4.38 -13.28
C VAL A 18 -8.98 4.03 -12.67
N ALA A 19 -7.84 4.42 -13.26
CA ALA A 19 -6.54 4.07 -12.68
C ALA A 19 -5.44 5.12 -12.92
N LEU A 20 -5.76 6.42 -12.75
CA LEU A 20 -4.69 7.38 -12.52
C LEU A 20 -4.15 7.11 -11.10
N PRO A 21 -2.89 6.69 -10.93
CA PRO A 21 -2.32 6.58 -9.59
C PRO A 21 -2.40 7.95 -8.93
N THR A 22 -2.86 8.01 -7.67
CA THR A 22 -2.77 9.25 -6.88
C THR A 22 -1.29 9.61 -6.72
N MET A 23 -0.96 10.90 -6.69
CA MET A 23 0.44 11.34 -6.65
C MET A 23 1.09 10.95 -5.31
N ALA A 24 0.32 10.82 -4.24
CA ALA A 24 0.66 10.17 -2.96
C ALA A 24 1.39 8.85 -3.15
N SER A 25 0.82 8.03 -4.05
CA SER A 25 1.32 6.71 -4.36
C SER A 25 2.63 6.74 -5.13
N ALA A 26 2.95 7.84 -5.84
CA ALA A 26 4.21 7.94 -6.57
C ALA A 26 5.38 8.20 -5.62
N HIS A 27 5.18 8.98 -4.56
CA HIS A 27 6.28 9.42 -3.71
C HIS A 27 7.09 8.24 -3.13
N CYS A 28 6.40 7.22 -2.60
CA CYS A 28 7.03 6.03 -2.00
C CYS A 28 7.58 5.01 -3.02
N ASP A 29 7.23 5.10 -4.31
CA ASP A 29 7.69 4.19 -5.37
C ASP A 29 8.73 4.80 -6.33
N THR A 30 9.23 6.01 -6.04
CA THR A 30 10.31 6.65 -6.81
C THR A 30 11.72 6.30 -6.33
N MET A 31 12.69 6.41 -7.24
CA MET A 31 14.12 6.26 -6.95
C MET A 31 14.67 7.30 -5.94
N ASP A 32 13.99 8.45 -5.84
CA ASP A 32 14.33 9.55 -4.93
C ASP A 32 13.44 9.55 -3.66
N GLY A 33 12.51 8.60 -3.58
CA GLY A 33 11.51 8.50 -2.51
C GLY A 33 12.06 7.90 -1.22
N PRO A 34 11.29 8.00 -0.12
CA PRO A 34 11.73 7.64 1.22
C PRO A 34 12.02 6.14 1.37
N THR A 35 11.23 5.29 0.72
CA THR A 35 11.42 3.83 0.70
C THR A 35 12.78 3.46 0.09
N VAL A 36 13.12 4.03 -1.08
CA VAL A 36 14.41 3.78 -1.74
C VAL A 36 15.56 4.46 -0.99
N ALA A 37 15.33 5.64 -0.38
CA ALA A 37 16.32 6.30 0.45
C ALA A 37 16.75 5.44 1.65
N ASP A 38 15.80 4.78 2.32
CA ASP A 38 16.13 3.83 3.38
C ASP A 38 16.72 2.52 2.85
N GLY A 39 16.35 2.10 1.64
CA GLY A 39 17.03 1.01 0.93
C GLY A 39 18.52 1.30 0.69
N LYS A 40 18.85 2.52 0.27
CA LYS A 40 20.25 2.98 0.10
C LYS A 40 20.99 2.95 1.44
N LYS A 41 20.39 3.47 2.51
CA LYS A 41 20.97 3.43 3.87
C LYS A 41 21.18 1.99 4.35
N ALA A 42 20.25 1.08 4.09
CA ALA A 42 20.38 -0.32 4.46
C ALA A 42 21.61 -0.97 3.83
N ILE A 43 21.84 -0.71 2.54
CA ILE A 43 23.02 -1.21 1.81
C ILE A 43 24.31 -0.57 2.34
N GLU A 44 24.33 0.75 2.52
CA GLU A 44 25.50 1.49 3.01
C GLU A 44 25.93 1.06 4.41
N SER A 45 24.97 0.79 5.29
CA SER A 45 25.21 0.39 6.67
C SER A 45 25.25 -1.13 6.88
N ASN A 46 24.97 -1.92 5.84
CA ASN A 46 24.73 -3.36 5.94
C ASN A 46 23.71 -3.72 7.04
N ASN A 47 22.61 -2.97 7.12
CA ASN A 47 21.56 -3.14 8.11
C ASN A 47 20.17 -3.15 7.46
N ILE A 48 19.57 -4.33 7.35
CA ILE A 48 18.22 -4.52 6.78
C ILE A 48 17.13 -3.78 7.56
N ASN A 49 17.33 -3.49 8.85
CA ASN A 49 16.27 -2.92 9.69
C ASN A 49 15.81 -1.53 9.22
N TYR A 50 16.64 -0.81 8.45
CA TYR A 50 16.20 0.43 7.78
C TYR A 50 15.01 0.21 6.85
N VAL A 51 14.89 -0.96 6.21
CA VAL A 51 13.80 -1.26 5.27
C VAL A 51 12.65 -2.05 5.88
N LEU A 52 12.86 -2.81 6.96
CA LEU A 52 11.81 -3.67 7.52
C LEU A 52 10.56 -2.91 7.99
N LYS A 53 10.72 -1.64 8.39
CA LYS A 53 9.61 -0.76 8.75
C LYS A 53 8.66 -0.43 7.59
N TRP A 54 9.10 -0.61 6.34
CA TRP A 54 8.32 -0.33 5.13
C TRP A 54 7.53 -1.55 4.61
N VAL A 55 7.74 -2.74 5.19
CA VAL A 55 7.12 -3.99 4.75
C VAL A 55 6.32 -4.63 5.87
N THR A 56 5.32 -5.43 5.50
CA THR A 56 4.52 -6.19 6.47
C THR A 56 5.36 -7.33 7.07
N PRO A 57 5.04 -7.80 8.30
CA PRO A 57 5.76 -8.90 8.95
C PRO A 57 5.90 -10.16 8.10
N GLU A 58 4.88 -10.48 7.30
CA GLU A 58 4.83 -11.69 6.47
C GLU A 58 5.85 -11.64 5.33
N ASN A 59 6.24 -10.43 4.90
CA ASN A 59 7.16 -10.21 3.79
C ASN A 59 8.61 -9.94 4.25
N GLU A 60 8.87 -9.85 5.56
CA GLU A 60 10.22 -9.58 6.10
C GLU A 60 11.24 -10.62 5.62
N LYS A 61 10.85 -11.89 5.59
CA LYS A 61 11.72 -12.97 5.14
C LYS A 61 12.13 -12.80 3.68
N GLU A 62 11.17 -12.49 2.81
CA GLU A 62 11.42 -12.31 1.38
C GLU A 62 12.41 -11.16 1.13
N ILE A 63 12.17 -9.99 1.73
CA ILE A 63 13.05 -8.83 1.51
C ILE A 63 14.44 -9.04 2.12
N SER A 64 14.55 -9.77 3.24
CA SER A 64 15.82 -10.09 3.87
C SER A 64 16.67 -11.03 3.00
N GLU A 65 16.06 -12.05 2.40
CA GLU A 65 16.76 -12.96 1.46
C GLU A 65 17.26 -12.21 0.21
N ILE A 66 16.45 -11.29 -0.32
CA ILE A 66 16.80 -10.44 -1.46
C ILE A 66 17.97 -9.52 -1.10
N PHE A 67 17.92 -8.88 0.07
CA PHE A 67 19.01 -8.04 0.56
C PHE A 67 20.32 -8.82 0.70
N ASP A 68 20.28 -10.00 1.33
CA ASP A 68 21.46 -10.85 1.50
C ASP A 68 22.08 -11.25 0.15
N LEU A 69 21.25 -11.56 -0.85
CA LEU A 69 21.71 -11.86 -2.20
C LEU A 69 22.34 -10.63 -2.87
N SER A 70 21.70 -9.47 -2.78
CA SER A 70 22.24 -8.23 -3.33
C SER A 70 23.58 -7.87 -2.68
N MET A 71 23.69 -7.97 -1.35
CA MET A 71 24.92 -7.67 -0.61
C MET A 71 26.07 -8.63 -0.96
N LYS A 72 25.80 -9.90 -1.29
CA LYS A 72 26.83 -10.87 -1.71
C LYS A 72 27.51 -10.51 -3.03
N VAL A 73 26.79 -9.86 -3.94
CA VAL A 73 27.28 -9.63 -5.33
C VAL A 73 27.61 -8.18 -5.62
N LYS A 74 27.16 -7.22 -4.80
CA LYS A 74 27.33 -5.78 -5.06
C LYS A 74 28.78 -5.33 -5.22
N ASP A 75 29.74 -6.03 -4.60
CA ASP A 75 31.15 -5.64 -4.59
C ASP A 75 31.99 -6.37 -5.65
N LEU A 76 31.36 -7.15 -6.55
CA LEU A 76 32.06 -7.88 -7.61
C LEU A 76 32.54 -6.97 -8.75
N SER A 77 31.75 -5.95 -9.10
CA SER A 77 32.10 -4.91 -10.09
C SER A 77 31.14 -3.71 -9.98
N PRO A 78 31.46 -2.55 -10.59
CA PRO A 78 30.53 -1.42 -10.67
C PRO A 78 29.18 -1.78 -11.33
N GLU A 79 29.18 -2.64 -12.34
CA GLU A 79 27.97 -3.12 -13.01
C GLU A 79 27.18 -4.07 -12.10
N ALA A 80 27.87 -4.97 -11.38
CA ALA A 80 27.23 -5.85 -10.40
C ALA A 80 26.58 -5.05 -9.26
N LYS A 81 27.26 -4.01 -8.77
CA LYS A 81 26.71 -3.05 -7.80
C LYS A 81 25.38 -2.50 -8.32
N LYS A 82 25.40 -1.86 -9.50
CA LYS A 82 24.21 -1.26 -10.10
C LYS A 82 23.07 -2.26 -10.27
N LEU A 83 23.36 -3.48 -10.75
CA LEU A 83 22.35 -4.51 -10.95
C LEU A 83 21.74 -4.98 -9.62
N SER A 84 22.58 -5.24 -8.61
CA SER A 84 22.15 -5.74 -7.30
C SER A 84 21.37 -4.71 -6.48
N GLU A 85 21.77 -3.44 -6.55
CA GLU A 85 21.05 -2.32 -5.91
C GLU A 85 19.68 -2.12 -6.56
N ASN A 86 19.63 -2.08 -7.90
CA ASN A 86 18.35 -1.98 -8.61
C ASN A 86 17.43 -3.17 -8.32
N TYR A 87 17.97 -4.39 -8.33
CA TYR A 87 17.20 -5.59 -7.98
C TYR A 87 16.61 -5.49 -6.57
N PHE A 88 17.38 -5.00 -5.59
CA PHE A 88 16.89 -4.78 -4.24
C PHE A 88 15.80 -3.70 -4.19
N PHE A 89 16.02 -2.54 -4.81
CA PHE A 89 15.06 -1.43 -4.79
C PHE A 89 13.73 -1.77 -5.48
N GLU A 90 13.78 -2.46 -6.62
CA GLU A 90 12.58 -2.92 -7.33
C GLU A 90 11.75 -3.86 -6.46
N ASN A 91 12.40 -4.80 -5.77
CA ASN A 91 11.69 -5.73 -4.89
C ASN A 91 11.21 -5.09 -3.59
N LEU A 92 11.99 -4.18 -3.01
CA LEU A 92 11.56 -3.40 -1.85
C LEU A 92 10.29 -2.62 -2.15
N VAL A 93 10.28 -1.87 -3.26
CA VAL A 93 9.11 -1.11 -3.69
C VAL A 93 7.95 -2.05 -4.02
N ARG A 94 8.19 -3.15 -4.76
CA ARG A 94 7.14 -4.13 -5.05
C ARG A 94 6.45 -4.65 -3.79
N ILE A 95 7.23 -5.05 -2.78
CA ILE A 95 6.72 -5.61 -1.53
C ILE A 95 5.98 -4.54 -0.71
N HIS A 96 6.57 -3.35 -0.58
CA HIS A 96 5.94 -2.22 0.10
C HIS A 96 4.56 -1.91 -0.51
N ARG A 97 4.50 -1.78 -1.84
CA ARG A 97 3.25 -1.49 -2.58
C ARG A 97 2.20 -2.59 -2.41
N ALA A 98 2.62 -3.85 -2.41
CA ALA A 98 1.73 -4.97 -2.12
C ALA A 98 1.15 -4.90 -0.70
N GLY A 99 1.94 -4.45 0.28
CA GLY A 99 1.49 -4.17 1.66
C GLY A 99 0.45 -3.06 1.76
N GLU A 100 0.48 -2.10 0.83
CA GLU A 100 -0.54 -1.05 0.68
C GLU A 100 -1.79 -1.51 -0.10
N GLY A 101 -1.79 -2.76 -0.60
CA GLY A 101 -2.84 -3.28 -1.46
C GLY A 101 -2.81 -2.73 -2.89
N VAL A 102 -1.70 -2.14 -3.33
CA VAL A 102 -1.56 -1.52 -4.65
C VAL A 102 -0.58 -2.28 -5.55
N SER A 103 -0.92 -2.39 -6.83
CA SER A 103 -0.08 -3.05 -7.82
C SER A 103 1.27 -2.34 -8.02
N PHE A 104 2.33 -3.13 -8.15
CA PHE A 104 3.65 -2.64 -8.54
C PHE A 104 3.69 -2.27 -10.03
N THR A 105 4.15 -1.06 -10.35
CA THR A 105 4.22 -0.54 -11.74
C THR A 105 5.63 -0.09 -12.11
N GLY A 106 6.66 -0.68 -11.48
CA GLY A 106 8.05 -0.29 -11.61
C GLY A 106 8.44 0.86 -10.66
N VAL A 107 9.73 0.93 -10.33
CA VAL A 107 10.30 2.07 -9.58
C VAL A 107 10.35 3.27 -10.51
N LYS A 108 9.77 4.40 -10.09
CA LYS A 108 9.75 5.61 -10.93
C LYS A 108 11.15 6.23 -11.00
N PRO A 109 11.59 6.73 -12.17
CA PRO A 109 12.92 7.28 -12.33
C PRO A 109 13.12 8.52 -11.45
N SER A 110 14.37 8.82 -11.10
CA SER A 110 14.72 10.06 -10.43
C SER A 110 14.22 11.29 -11.21
N GLY A 111 13.77 12.31 -10.49
CA GLY A 111 13.13 13.49 -11.07
C GLY A 111 11.68 13.29 -11.54
N THR A 112 11.04 12.18 -11.18
CA THR A 112 9.58 12.03 -11.31
C THR A 112 8.88 13.14 -10.53
N ALA A 113 7.91 13.80 -11.15
CA ALA A 113 7.16 14.87 -10.50
C ALA A 113 6.33 14.33 -9.33
N ILE A 114 6.46 14.97 -8.17
CA ILE A 114 5.72 14.68 -6.95
C ILE A 114 4.84 15.89 -6.63
N ASP A 115 3.67 15.64 -6.03
CA ASP A 115 2.79 16.70 -5.57
C ASP A 115 3.51 17.66 -4.61
N GLU A 116 3.29 18.95 -4.77
CA GLU A 116 3.95 20.00 -3.99
C GLU A 116 3.65 19.86 -2.49
N LYS A 117 2.43 19.44 -2.13
CA LYS A 117 2.03 19.25 -0.72
C LYS A 117 2.77 18.07 -0.09
N VAL A 118 3.02 17.00 -0.85
CA VAL A 118 3.79 15.85 -0.38
C VAL A 118 5.25 16.25 -0.13
N LEU A 119 5.86 16.98 -1.06
CA LEU A 119 7.22 17.52 -0.87
C LEU A 119 7.31 18.48 0.33
N ALA A 120 6.28 19.30 0.53
CA ALA A 120 6.19 20.19 1.66
C ALA A 120 6.00 19.44 2.99
N ALA A 121 5.25 18.34 3.01
CA ALA A 121 5.10 17.47 4.18
C ALA A 121 6.44 16.85 4.60
N ASP A 122 7.18 16.26 3.66
CA ASP A 122 8.53 15.76 3.88
C ASP A 122 9.47 16.83 4.43
N LYS A 123 9.44 18.01 3.81
CA LYS A 123 10.26 19.15 4.25
C LYS A 123 9.87 19.59 5.65
N SER A 124 8.59 19.57 6.01
CA SER A 124 8.09 19.93 7.34
C SER A 124 8.68 19.04 8.42
N ILE A 125 8.74 17.73 8.16
CA ILE A 125 9.40 16.75 9.06
C ILE A 125 10.89 17.02 9.15
N ALA A 126 11.55 17.34 8.03
CA ALA A 126 12.97 17.63 8.00
C ALA A 126 13.35 18.87 8.82
N VAL A 127 12.56 19.96 8.71
CA VAL A 127 12.81 21.22 9.44
C VAL A 127 12.19 21.26 10.84
N GLY A 128 11.33 20.30 11.17
CA GLY A 128 10.69 20.18 12.47
C GLY A 128 9.57 21.21 12.71
N ASN A 129 8.92 21.72 11.66
CA ASN A 129 7.77 22.61 11.77
C ASN A 129 6.92 22.59 10.48
N LEU A 130 5.69 23.13 10.55
CA LEU A 130 4.74 23.15 9.44
C LEU A 130 4.91 24.30 8.43
N SER A 131 5.94 25.16 8.56
CA SER A 131 6.10 26.31 7.66
C SER A 131 6.11 25.97 6.16
N PRO A 132 6.64 24.81 5.71
CA PRO A 132 6.58 24.45 4.29
C PRO A 132 5.16 24.19 3.76
N LEU A 133 4.21 23.84 4.64
CA LEU A 133 2.82 23.58 4.29
C LEU A 133 1.92 24.81 4.42
N GLU A 134 2.44 25.92 4.97
CA GLU A 134 1.70 27.18 5.06
C GLU A 134 1.27 27.64 3.65
N ASN A 135 -0.02 27.92 3.49
CA ASN A 135 -0.68 28.30 2.23
C ASN A 135 -0.80 27.20 1.16
N LEU A 136 -0.34 25.97 1.43
CA LEU A 136 -0.57 24.81 0.56
C LEU A 136 -1.76 23.95 1.01
N VAL A 137 -2.15 24.09 2.28
CA VAL A 137 -3.27 23.39 2.90
C VAL A 137 -4.31 24.42 3.35
N GLU A 138 -5.59 24.04 3.27
CA GLU A 138 -6.72 24.86 3.70
C GLU A 138 -6.64 25.15 5.22
N GLU A 139 -7.02 26.37 5.63
CA GLU A 139 -6.85 26.84 7.01
C GLU A 139 -7.61 25.97 8.04
N ASP A 140 -8.76 25.44 7.65
CA ASP A 140 -9.60 24.55 8.48
C ASP A 140 -8.97 23.16 8.70
N LYS A 141 -8.06 22.72 7.84
CA LYS A 141 -7.32 21.46 7.97
C LYS A 141 -6.06 21.57 8.86
N MET A 142 -5.60 22.80 9.14
CA MET A 142 -4.38 23.04 9.90
C MET A 142 -4.36 22.44 11.31
N PRO A 143 -5.46 22.42 12.09
CA PRO A 143 -5.45 21.79 13.41
C PRO A 143 -5.16 20.28 13.37
N GLU A 144 -5.84 19.54 12.49
CA GLU A 144 -5.66 18.09 12.30
C GLU A 144 -4.25 17.79 11.73
N LEU A 145 -3.80 18.59 10.77
CA LEU A 145 -2.46 18.49 10.20
C LEU A 145 -1.38 18.64 11.29
N LYS A 146 -1.60 19.56 12.24
CA LYS A 146 -0.71 19.78 13.38
C LYS A 146 -0.68 18.58 14.32
N GLU A 147 -1.82 18.00 14.65
CA GLU A 147 -1.88 16.80 15.49
C GLU A 147 -1.10 15.63 14.85
N ARG A 148 -1.32 15.39 13.55
CA ARG A 148 -0.59 14.35 12.80
C ARG A 148 0.91 14.63 12.75
N PHE A 149 1.30 15.89 12.52
CA PHE A 149 2.69 16.30 12.54
C PHE A 149 3.36 16.06 13.89
N GLU A 150 2.70 16.43 15.00
CA GLU A 150 3.21 16.20 16.36
C GLU A 150 3.41 14.70 16.63
N LYS A 151 2.49 13.84 16.16
CA LYS A 151 2.64 12.38 16.23
C LYS A 151 3.86 11.89 15.45
N VAL A 152 4.08 12.40 14.23
CA VAL A 152 5.28 12.06 13.44
C VAL A 152 6.55 12.46 14.19
N MET A 153 6.61 13.69 14.69
CA MET A 153 7.79 14.21 15.39
C MET A 153 8.08 13.43 16.68
N ALA A 154 7.05 13.00 17.41
CA ALA A 154 7.20 12.18 18.61
C ALA A 154 7.77 10.77 18.32
N LEU A 155 7.53 10.24 17.12
CA LEU A 155 7.96 8.88 16.73
C LEU A 155 9.23 8.86 15.87
N LYS A 156 9.67 10.01 15.35
CA LYS A 156 10.76 10.12 14.36
C LYS A 156 12.09 9.56 14.82
N ASP A 157 12.44 9.77 16.08
CA ASP A 157 13.76 9.38 16.64
C ASP A 157 13.73 7.97 17.25
N TYR A 158 13.09 7.03 16.56
CA TYR A 158 13.05 5.63 16.97
C TYR A 158 14.42 4.94 16.80
N ASN A 159 14.64 3.87 17.57
CA ASN A 159 15.81 3.01 17.37
C ASN A 159 15.64 2.20 16.10
N VAL A 160 16.56 2.30 15.13
CA VAL A 160 16.48 1.57 13.85
C VAL A 160 16.35 0.05 14.03
N ASN A 161 16.87 -0.53 15.11
CA ASN A 161 16.78 -1.96 15.39
C ASN A 161 15.49 -2.36 16.12
N ASP A 162 14.64 -1.39 16.47
CA ASP A 162 13.27 -1.61 16.91
C ASP A 162 12.34 -1.42 15.71
N VAL A 163 12.14 -2.51 14.96
CA VAL A 163 11.34 -2.50 13.72
C VAL A 163 9.89 -2.07 13.99
N GLU A 164 9.32 -2.46 15.13
CA GLU A 164 7.95 -2.10 15.52
C GLU A 164 7.82 -0.60 15.81
N ALA A 165 8.80 0.00 16.48
CA ALA A 165 8.85 1.46 16.62
C ALA A 165 8.98 2.16 15.25
N GLY A 166 9.80 1.59 14.35
CA GLY A 166 9.90 2.07 12.97
C GLY A 166 8.58 2.01 12.22
N ARG A 167 7.80 0.93 12.36
CA ARG A 167 6.48 0.79 11.75
C ARG A 167 5.48 1.82 12.24
N LYS A 168 5.45 2.09 13.56
CA LYS A 168 4.62 3.16 14.14
C LYS A 168 4.98 4.53 13.57
N TYR A 169 6.27 4.79 13.36
CA TYR A 169 6.72 6.00 12.68
C TYR A 169 6.21 6.06 11.23
N ILE A 170 6.33 4.97 10.46
CA ILE A 170 5.83 4.91 9.08
C ILE A 170 4.32 5.11 9.01
N GLU A 171 3.55 4.52 9.91
CA GLU A 171 2.10 4.72 10.00
C GLU A 171 1.75 6.20 10.22
N ALA A 172 2.40 6.86 11.20
CA ALA A 172 2.21 8.28 11.45
C ALA A 172 2.65 9.15 10.27
N TYR A 173 3.79 8.80 9.65
CA TYR A 173 4.34 9.48 8.47
C TYR A 173 3.35 9.44 7.30
N VAL A 174 2.83 8.26 6.98
CA VAL A 174 1.84 8.06 5.91
C VAL A 174 0.55 8.80 6.19
N SER A 175 0.06 8.70 7.42
CA SER A 175 -1.14 9.39 7.87
C SER A 175 -1.02 10.92 7.76
N PHE A 176 0.16 11.48 8.03
CA PHE A 176 0.43 12.92 7.90
C PHE A 176 0.47 13.40 6.46
N PHE A 177 1.26 12.77 5.57
CA PHE A 177 1.37 13.28 4.20
C PHE A 177 0.10 13.06 3.37
N LYS A 178 -0.62 11.94 3.57
CA LYS A 178 -1.91 11.70 2.89
C LYS A 178 -2.92 12.78 3.23
N PHE A 179 -3.00 13.13 4.51
CA PHE A 179 -3.85 14.22 4.96
C PHE A 179 -3.41 15.57 4.37
N ALA A 180 -2.10 15.85 4.33
CA ALA A 180 -1.55 17.07 3.72
C ALA A 180 -1.89 17.18 2.22
N GLU A 181 -1.83 16.07 1.49
CA GLU A 181 -2.21 16.01 0.07
C GLU A 181 -3.70 16.25 -0.15
N GLY A 182 -4.53 15.88 0.82
CA GLY A 182 -5.98 16.04 0.80
C GLY A 182 -6.74 14.72 0.66
N GLU A 183 -6.09 13.58 0.85
CA GLU A 183 -6.78 12.32 1.07
C GLU A 183 -7.43 12.36 2.47
N GLU A 184 -8.76 12.41 2.52
CA GLU A 184 -9.49 12.29 3.78
C GLU A 184 -9.56 10.82 4.19
N GLU A 185 -9.11 10.51 5.40
CA GLU A 185 -9.41 9.21 6.00
C GLU A 185 -10.90 9.18 6.32
N SER A 186 -11.64 8.25 5.71
CA SER A 186 -13.00 7.99 6.17
C SER A 186 -12.91 7.48 7.61
N HIS A 187 -13.36 8.31 8.55
CA HIS A 187 -13.56 7.90 9.93
C HIS A 187 -14.67 6.84 9.95
N ASN A 188 -14.34 5.58 9.66
CA ASN A 188 -15.06 4.46 10.23
C ASN A 188 -14.65 4.37 11.69
N ALA A 189 -15.15 5.31 12.49
CA ALA A 189 -15.33 5.07 13.90
C ALA A 189 -16.26 3.86 13.99
N GLU A 190 -15.71 2.69 14.32
CA GLU A 190 -16.48 1.60 14.88
C GLU A 190 -17.27 2.20 16.05
N ALA A 191 -18.55 2.45 15.81
CA ALA A 191 -19.51 2.73 16.85
C ALA A 191 -19.49 1.50 17.77
N GLY A 192 -18.81 1.65 18.90
CA GLY A 192 -18.79 0.64 19.95
C GLY A 192 -20.22 0.25 20.29
N HIS A 193 -20.59 -0.96 19.91
CA HIS A 193 -21.82 -1.56 20.37
C HIS A 193 -21.72 -1.70 21.89
N GLY A 194 -22.58 -0.96 22.58
CA GLY A 194 -22.74 -1.01 24.03
C GLY A 194 -22.97 -2.44 24.48
N VAL A 195 -22.10 -2.89 25.38
CA VAL A 195 -22.31 -4.10 26.16
C VAL A 195 -23.28 -3.75 27.28
N GLU A 196 -24.53 -4.19 27.17
CA GLU A 196 -25.41 -4.38 28.33
C GLU A 196 -25.27 -5.84 28.80
N ASP A 197 -24.72 -5.99 30.00
CA ASP A 197 -24.78 -7.20 30.80
C ASP A 197 -26.23 -7.54 31.17
N SER A 198 -26.67 -8.77 30.91
CA SER A 198 -27.47 -9.53 31.89
C SER A 198 -27.42 -11.04 31.67
N HIS A 199 -26.86 -11.70 32.71
CA HIS A 199 -27.17 -13.01 33.30
C HIS A 199 -27.70 -14.19 32.47
N GLY A 200 -27.04 -15.34 32.65
CA GLY A 200 -27.67 -16.66 32.49
C GLY A 200 -26.70 -17.84 32.50
N THR A 201 -26.33 -18.31 33.68
CA THR A 201 -25.59 -19.56 33.95
C THR A 201 -26.41 -20.79 33.53
N GLU A 202 -25.84 -21.74 32.76
CA GLU A 202 -25.92 -23.17 33.07
C GLU A 202 -24.98 -24.01 32.19
N ALA A 203 -24.40 -25.03 32.81
CA ALA A 203 -23.42 -25.94 32.25
C ALA A 203 -24.09 -27.17 31.63
N ALA A 204 -23.55 -27.67 30.51
CA ALA A 204 -23.61 -29.08 30.16
C ALA A 204 -22.46 -29.46 29.22
N SER A 205 -21.54 -30.25 29.77
CA SER A 205 -20.51 -31.04 29.10
C SER A 205 -21.09 -32.01 28.07
N LEU A 206 -20.43 -32.16 26.92
CA LEU A 206 -20.45 -33.39 26.12
C LEU A 206 -19.16 -33.47 25.27
N GLU A 207 -18.28 -34.42 25.63
CA GLU A 207 -17.21 -34.92 24.77
C GLU A 207 -17.81 -35.65 23.56
N LYS A 208 -17.26 -35.44 22.35
CA LYS A 208 -16.95 -36.54 21.44
C LYS A 208 -15.90 -36.19 20.38
N SER A 209 -15.04 -37.19 20.17
CA SER A 209 -13.89 -37.41 19.30
C SER A 209 -14.05 -37.17 17.78
N HIS A 210 -12.90 -36.85 17.16
CA HIS A 210 -12.38 -37.20 15.82
C HIS A 210 -13.37 -37.42 14.66
N ASP A 211 -13.23 -36.64 13.59
CA ASP A 211 -12.89 -37.22 12.28
C ASP A 211 -12.15 -36.20 11.38
N GLU A 212 -11.23 -36.73 10.60
CA GLU A 212 -10.33 -36.08 9.66
C GLU A 212 -11.07 -35.94 8.32
N SER A 213 -11.36 -34.72 7.85
CA SER A 213 -11.93 -34.53 6.50
C SER A 213 -11.19 -33.46 5.71
N GLU A 214 -10.40 -33.96 4.78
CA GLU A 214 -9.86 -33.41 3.54
C GLU A 214 -10.13 -31.94 3.19
N ASN A 215 -9.00 -31.25 2.99
CA ASN A 215 -8.80 -29.97 2.35
C ASN A 215 -9.45 -29.90 0.96
N LEU A 216 -10.62 -29.24 0.87
CA LEU A 216 -11.17 -28.76 -0.40
C LEU A 216 -10.89 -27.27 -0.52
N SER A 217 -10.05 -26.91 -1.49
CA SER A 217 -9.73 -25.53 -1.86
C SER A 217 -11.00 -24.75 -2.17
N VAL A 218 -11.34 -23.78 -1.31
CA VAL A 218 -12.39 -22.80 -1.56
C VAL A 218 -11.96 -21.98 -2.79
N ILE A 219 -12.65 -22.18 -3.91
CA ILE A 219 -12.43 -21.40 -5.12
C ILE A 219 -12.78 -19.93 -4.78
N PRO A 220 -11.86 -18.96 -4.96
CA PRO A 220 -12.14 -17.57 -4.65
C PRO A 220 -13.31 -17.06 -5.51
N TRP A 221 -14.21 -16.28 -4.91
CA TRP A 221 -15.43 -15.78 -5.54
C TRP A 221 -15.18 -14.94 -6.80
N SER A 222 -13.92 -14.54 -7.04
CA SER A 222 -13.47 -13.91 -8.29
C SER A 222 -13.58 -14.81 -9.52
N LEU A 223 -13.52 -16.14 -9.37
CA LEU A 223 -13.67 -17.10 -10.49
C LEU A 223 -15.14 -17.42 -10.81
N ALA A 224 -16.07 -17.23 -9.86
CA ALA A 224 -17.51 -17.44 -10.10
C ALA A 224 -18.09 -16.37 -11.05
N GLY A 225 -17.60 -15.13 -10.97
CA GLY A 225 -18.02 -14.04 -11.86
C GLY A 225 -17.61 -14.23 -13.33
N VAL A 226 -16.43 -14.82 -13.56
CA VAL A 226 -15.91 -15.07 -14.93
C VAL A 226 -16.67 -16.20 -15.62
N PHE A 227 -17.11 -17.22 -14.88
CA PHE A 227 -17.91 -18.31 -15.44
C PHE A 227 -19.32 -17.85 -15.85
N ALA A 228 -19.97 -16.98 -15.08
CA ALA A 228 -21.32 -16.50 -15.40
C ALA A 228 -21.37 -15.69 -16.71
N LEU A 229 -20.36 -14.84 -16.95
CA LEU A 229 -20.32 -13.96 -18.13
C LEU A 229 -20.06 -14.73 -19.43
N THR A 230 -19.22 -15.76 -19.40
CA THR A 230 -18.93 -16.59 -20.58
C THR A 230 -20.13 -17.46 -20.97
N THR A 231 -20.86 -18.02 -19.99
CA THR A 231 -22.10 -18.76 -20.26
C THR A 231 -23.21 -17.88 -20.86
N LEU A 232 -23.32 -16.62 -20.44
CA LEU A 232 -24.34 -15.70 -20.99
C LEU A 232 -24.05 -15.34 -22.46
N ILE A 233 -22.78 -15.05 -22.78
CA ILE A 233 -22.35 -14.70 -24.14
C ILE A 233 -22.52 -15.88 -25.10
N LEU A 234 -22.12 -17.08 -24.67
CA LEU A 234 -22.29 -18.30 -25.47
C LEU A 234 -23.77 -18.69 -25.63
N GLY A 235 -24.59 -18.52 -24.59
CA GLY A 235 -26.03 -18.77 -24.64
C GLY A 235 -26.75 -17.87 -25.65
N ILE A 236 -26.44 -16.57 -25.67
CA ILE A 236 -27.02 -15.61 -26.63
C ILE A 236 -26.56 -15.94 -28.06
N ALA A 237 -25.28 -16.29 -28.25
CA ALA A 237 -24.76 -16.67 -29.56
C ALA A 237 -25.39 -17.97 -30.10
N TYR A 238 -25.61 -18.96 -29.24
CA TYR A 238 -26.27 -20.22 -29.59
C TYR A 238 -27.73 -20.00 -29.98
N HIS A 239 -28.49 -19.23 -29.20
CA HIS A 239 -29.90 -18.98 -29.48
C HIS A 239 -30.11 -18.20 -30.79
N LYS A 240 -29.20 -17.26 -31.12
CA LYS A 240 -29.25 -16.49 -32.36
C LYS A 240 -28.91 -17.33 -33.60
N LYS A 241 -28.13 -18.40 -33.45
CA LYS A 241 -27.80 -19.35 -34.53
C LYS A 241 -28.91 -20.38 -34.74
N ALA A 242 -29.63 -20.77 -33.70
CA ALA A 242 -30.75 -21.72 -33.78
C ALA A 242 -32.06 -21.10 -34.31
N SER A 243 -32.19 -19.78 -34.29
CA SER A 243 -33.36 -19.04 -34.78
C SER A 243 -33.23 -18.59 -36.25
N LYS A 244 -32.32 -19.20 -37.03
CA LYS A 244 -32.09 -18.89 -38.45
C LYS A 244 -32.24 -20.13 -39.31
#